data_AF-C1N6J8-F1
#
_entry.id   AF-C1N6J8-F1
#
_cell.length_a   1.000
_cell.length_b   1.000
_cell.length_c   1.000
_cell.angle_alpha   90.00
_cell.angle_beta   90.00
_cell.angle_gamma   90.00
#
_symmetry.space_group_name_H-M   'P 1'
#
loop_
_entity.id
_entity.type
_entity.pdbx_description
1 polymer ?
#
loop_
_entity_poly.entity_id
_entity_poly.type
_entity_poly.pdbx_seq_one_letter_code
_entity_poly.pdbx_strand_id
1 'polypeptide(L)'
;MAPKSTKTAVQSVGKILNEAQVSLSTHKKCVKLMLARRHADPDSFLPEICNCILPVLLEYKRDLCAERVVRFVVTFTAARAPGMEMEGDDFCEAFLGFLLNLAAAKDKAVRFRVCQIVAGVLNALAVDAEISDELYERMEDVMLERLRDKMPLVRAQAARRVLSHAGPRTTASAW
;
A
#
# COMPACT_ATOMS: atom_id res chain seq x y z
N MET A 1 -37.22 -27.32 10.94
CA MET A 1 -36.37 -26.14 11.25
C MET A 1 -35.20 -26.16 10.28
N ALA A 2 -35.19 -25.28 9.28
CA ALA A 2 -34.07 -25.15 8.35
C ALA A 2 -32.92 -24.37 9.02
N PRO A 3 -31.65 -24.76 8.81
CA PRO A 3 -30.52 -24.01 9.34
C PRO A 3 -30.46 -22.64 8.66
N LYS A 4 -30.52 -21.56 9.46
CA LYS A 4 -30.25 -20.20 8.98
C LYS A 4 -28.78 -20.13 8.58
N SER A 5 -28.51 -20.17 7.28
CA SER A 5 -27.21 -19.80 6.71
C SER A 5 -26.93 -18.34 7.06
N THR A 6 -26.16 -18.10 8.12
CA THR A 6 -25.57 -16.78 8.42
C THR A 6 -24.55 -16.46 7.32
N LYS A 7 -25.01 -15.77 6.26
CA LYS A 7 -24.10 -15.01 5.40
C LYS A 7 -23.46 -13.95 6.28
N THR A 8 -22.22 -14.17 6.71
CA THR A 8 -21.41 -13.12 7.33
C THR A 8 -21.34 -11.96 6.34
N ALA A 9 -21.99 -10.84 6.66
CA ALA A 9 -21.98 -9.67 5.80
C ALA A 9 -20.53 -9.21 5.62
N VAL A 10 -20.04 -9.25 4.39
CA VAL A 10 -18.70 -8.78 4.04
C VAL A 10 -18.63 -7.29 4.40
N GLN A 11 -17.67 -6.91 5.24
CA GLN A 11 -17.54 -5.53 5.70
C GLN A 11 -17.01 -4.63 4.58
N SER A 12 -17.48 -3.38 4.52
CA SER A 12 -16.95 -2.40 3.56
C SER A 12 -15.52 -1.98 3.90
N VAL A 13 -14.77 -1.55 2.89
CA VAL A 13 -13.37 -1.13 3.03
C VAL A 13 -13.26 0.02 4.03
N GLY A 14 -14.15 1.00 3.94
CA GLY A 14 -14.16 2.15 4.87
C GLY A 14 -14.36 1.75 6.33
N LYS A 15 -15.17 0.71 6.62
CA LYS A 15 -15.34 0.21 8.00
C LYS A 15 -14.06 -0.45 8.51
N ILE A 16 -13.39 -1.22 7.67
CA ILE A 16 -12.14 -1.90 8.03
C ILE A 16 -11.03 -0.86 8.28
N LEU A 17 -10.92 0.17 7.43
CA LEU A 17 -9.96 1.27 7.64
C LEU A 17 -10.24 2.05 8.94
N ASN A 18 -11.52 2.28 9.24
CA ASN A 18 -11.90 2.92 10.49
C ASN A 18 -11.53 2.09 11.73
N GLU A 19 -11.59 0.76 11.66
CA GLU A 19 -11.12 -0.12 12.74
C GLU A 19 -9.58 -0.14 12.83
N ALA A 20 -8.88 -0.08 11.69
CA ALA A 20 -7.43 -0.06 11.63
C ALA A 20 -6.79 1.22 12.21
N GLN A 21 -7.52 2.33 12.26
CA GLN A 21 -7.03 3.59 12.84
C GLN A 21 -6.98 3.57 14.38
N VAL A 22 -7.78 2.70 15.01
CA VAL A 22 -7.99 2.69 16.48
C VAL A 22 -6.75 2.22 17.23
N SER A 23 -6.06 1.18 16.75
CA SER A 23 -4.83 0.67 17.36
C SER A 23 -4.04 -0.21 16.40
N LEU A 24 -2.78 -0.49 16.73
CA LEU A 24 -1.99 -1.48 15.99
C LEU A 24 -2.45 -2.92 16.25
N SER A 25 -3.11 -3.20 17.38
CA SER A 25 -3.57 -4.55 17.72
C SER A 25 -4.73 -5.02 16.83
N THR A 26 -5.49 -4.12 16.21
CA THR A 26 -6.55 -4.48 15.26
C THR A 26 -6.02 -4.85 13.88
N HIS A 27 -4.77 -4.50 13.53
CA HIS A 27 -4.25 -4.64 12.17
C HIS A 27 -4.29 -6.09 11.67
N LYS A 28 -3.86 -7.07 12.48
CA LYS A 28 -3.87 -8.48 12.09
C LYS A 28 -5.28 -8.98 11.73
N LYS A 29 -6.29 -8.53 12.48
CA LYS A 29 -7.70 -8.84 12.20
C LYS A 29 -8.17 -8.10 10.94
N CYS A 30 -7.86 -6.82 10.82
CA CYS A 30 -8.25 -5.99 9.68
C CYS A 30 -7.66 -6.50 8.36
N VAL A 31 -6.42 -7.01 8.36
CA VAL A 31 -5.80 -7.61 7.16
C VAL A 31 -6.61 -8.81 6.69
N LYS A 32 -7.01 -9.72 7.61
CA LYS A 32 -7.86 -10.87 7.27
C LYS A 32 -9.21 -10.44 6.69
N LEU A 33 -9.83 -9.42 7.27
CA LEU A 33 -11.10 -8.88 6.77
C LEU A 33 -10.94 -8.24 5.39
N MET A 34 -9.85 -7.49 5.17
CA MET A 34 -9.59 -6.81 3.92
C MET A 34 -9.27 -7.80 2.79
N LEU A 35 -8.47 -8.84 3.07
CA LEU A 35 -8.21 -9.94 2.14
C LEU A 35 -9.51 -10.67 1.77
N ALA A 36 -10.36 -10.99 2.76
CA ALA A 36 -11.66 -11.62 2.50
C ALA A 36 -12.60 -10.71 1.68
N ARG A 37 -12.61 -9.39 1.96
CA ARG A 37 -13.41 -8.41 1.21
C ARG A 37 -12.94 -8.29 -0.24
N ARG A 38 -11.63 -8.26 -0.47
CA ARG A 38 -11.03 -8.24 -1.81
C ARG A 38 -11.37 -9.50 -2.58
N HIS A 39 -11.14 -10.67 -2.00
CA HIS A 39 -11.41 -11.96 -2.64
C HIS A 39 -12.90 -12.15 -2.98
N ALA A 40 -13.81 -11.66 -2.14
CA ALA A 40 -15.24 -11.79 -2.36
C ALA A 40 -15.76 -11.01 -3.58
N ASP A 41 -15.16 -9.87 -3.90
CA ASP A 41 -15.55 -9.03 -5.04
C ASP A 41 -14.38 -8.09 -5.43
N PRO A 42 -13.43 -8.60 -6.23
CA PRO A 42 -12.23 -7.85 -6.64
C PRO A 42 -12.55 -6.61 -7.48
N ASP A 43 -13.54 -6.70 -8.36
CA ASP A 43 -13.90 -5.66 -9.33
C ASP A 43 -14.39 -4.39 -8.62
N SER A 44 -15.21 -4.54 -7.57
CA SER A 44 -15.65 -3.38 -6.78
C SER A 44 -14.63 -2.98 -5.70
N PHE A 45 -13.76 -3.89 -5.28
CA PHE A 45 -12.82 -3.66 -4.20
C PHE A 45 -11.80 -2.57 -4.53
N LEU A 46 -11.14 -2.67 -5.70
CA LEU A 46 -10.09 -1.73 -6.08
C LEU A 46 -10.60 -0.28 -6.16
N PRO A 47 -11.71 0.03 -6.85
CA PRO A 47 -12.30 1.36 -6.81
C PRO A 47 -12.71 1.80 -5.40
N GLU A 48 -13.22 0.90 -4.56
CA GLU A 48 -13.63 1.24 -3.19
C GLU A 48 -12.43 1.65 -2.32
N ILE A 49 -11.34 0.89 -2.34
CA ILE A 49 -10.13 1.23 -1.57
C ILE A 49 -9.43 2.48 -2.09
N CYS A 50 -9.37 2.67 -3.41
CA CYS A 50 -8.84 3.88 -4.04
C CYS A 50 -9.61 5.13 -3.61
N ASN A 51 -10.94 5.06 -3.50
CA ASN A 51 -11.75 6.18 -2.99
C ASN A 51 -11.59 6.38 -1.48
N CYS A 52 -11.59 5.29 -0.71
CA CYS A 52 -11.50 5.35 0.75
C CYS A 52 -10.14 5.85 1.25
N ILE A 53 -9.06 5.74 0.46
CA ILE A 53 -7.73 6.24 0.85
C ILE A 53 -7.55 7.73 0.59
N LEU A 54 -8.34 8.37 -0.28
CA LEU A 54 -8.18 9.78 -0.65
C LEU A 54 -8.12 10.75 0.55
N PRO A 55 -8.98 10.63 1.60
CA PRO A 55 -8.89 11.49 2.76
C PRO A 55 -7.57 11.33 3.53
N VAL A 56 -7.01 10.12 3.56
CA VAL A 56 -5.71 9.83 4.19
C VAL A 56 -4.58 10.48 3.40
N LEU A 57 -4.69 10.51 2.07
CA LEU A 57 -3.69 11.15 1.20
C LEU A 57 -3.65 12.68 1.37
N LEU A 58 -4.75 13.31 1.79
CA LEU A 58 -4.83 14.74 2.05
C LEU A 58 -4.30 15.15 3.43
N GLU A 59 -4.06 14.20 4.33
CA GLU A 59 -3.62 14.50 5.69
C GLU A 59 -2.09 14.66 5.77
N TYR A 60 -1.62 15.90 5.77
CA TYR A 60 -0.19 16.21 5.90
C TYR A 60 0.33 16.08 7.33
N LYS A 61 -0.53 16.27 8.34
CA LYS A 61 -0.13 16.13 9.73
C LYS A 61 0.08 14.66 10.04
N ARG A 62 1.15 14.36 10.76
CA ARG A 62 1.47 13.00 11.20
C ARG A 62 0.72 12.66 12.48
N ASP A 63 -0.61 12.79 12.44
CA ASP A 63 -1.42 12.34 13.56
C ASP A 63 -1.41 10.81 13.66
N LEU A 64 -1.72 10.33 14.86
CA LEU A 64 -1.56 8.92 15.19
C LEU A 64 -2.51 8.02 14.38
N CYS A 65 -3.71 8.49 14.07
CA CYS A 65 -4.72 7.71 13.35
C CYS A 65 -4.32 7.54 11.88
N ALA A 66 -3.92 8.64 11.21
CA ALA A 66 -3.46 8.61 9.82
C ALA A 66 -2.22 7.72 9.66
N GLU A 67 -1.24 7.81 10.56
CA GLU A 67 -0.04 6.97 10.49
C GLU A 67 -0.38 5.48 10.69
N ARG A 68 -1.36 5.15 11.53
CA ARG A 68 -1.84 3.76 11.70
C ARG A 68 -2.52 3.26 10.43
N VAL A 69 -3.35 4.07 9.79
CA VAL A 69 -4.01 3.69 8.53
C VAL A 69 -2.96 3.50 7.43
N VAL A 70 -1.99 4.41 7.29
CA VAL A 70 -0.88 4.26 6.32
C VAL A 70 -0.11 2.95 6.57
N ARG A 71 0.25 2.65 7.82
CA ARG A 71 0.96 1.40 8.15
C ARG A 71 0.11 0.16 7.84
N PHE A 72 -1.18 0.23 8.11
CA PHE A 72 -2.12 -0.84 7.78
C PHE A 72 -2.18 -1.06 6.27
N VAL A 73 -2.34 0.00 5.48
CA VAL A 73 -2.41 -0.05 4.01
C VAL A 73 -1.14 -0.67 3.45
N VAL A 74 0.04 -0.22 3.90
CA VAL A 74 1.32 -0.84 3.50
C VAL A 74 1.33 -2.35 3.79
N THR A 75 0.93 -2.74 5.00
CA THR A 75 0.91 -4.15 5.41
C THR A 75 -0.07 -4.97 4.59
N PHE A 76 -1.25 -4.43 4.31
CA PHE A 76 -2.28 -5.11 3.53
C PHE A 76 -1.91 -5.22 2.05
N THR A 77 -1.40 -4.15 1.44
CA THR A 77 -1.00 -4.15 0.02
C THR A 77 0.10 -5.16 -0.27
N ALA A 78 1.04 -5.35 0.67
CA ALA A 78 2.08 -6.38 0.56
C ALA A 78 1.65 -7.77 1.07
N ALA A 79 0.40 -7.94 1.55
CA ALA A 79 -0.04 -9.21 2.11
C ALA A 79 -0.44 -10.19 1.01
N ARG A 80 0.16 -11.38 1.03
CA ARG A 80 -0.22 -12.52 0.21
C ARG A 80 -0.86 -13.59 1.07
N ALA A 81 -2.12 -13.92 0.78
CA ALA A 81 -2.78 -15.03 1.45
C ALA A 81 -2.29 -16.34 0.83
N PRO A 82 -2.05 -17.41 1.63
CA PRO A 82 -1.61 -18.70 1.09
C PRO A 82 -2.55 -19.22 0.00
N GLY A 83 -2.01 -19.53 -1.17
CA GLY A 83 -2.76 -19.99 -2.35
C GLY A 83 -3.47 -18.88 -3.14
N MET A 84 -3.23 -17.61 -2.79
CA MET A 84 -3.76 -16.41 -3.46
C MET A 84 -2.63 -15.40 -3.70
N GLU A 85 -1.41 -15.87 -3.90
CA GLU A 85 -0.21 -15.05 -4.10
C GLU A 85 -0.36 -14.16 -5.35
N MET A 86 -0.75 -14.76 -6.48
CA MET A 86 -0.99 -14.05 -7.75
C MET A 86 -2.09 -12.98 -7.61
N GLU A 87 -3.23 -13.32 -6.97
CA GLU A 87 -4.28 -12.33 -6.68
C GLU A 87 -3.70 -11.17 -5.85
N GLY A 88 -2.85 -11.49 -4.85
CA GLY A 88 -2.08 -10.55 -4.04
C GLY A 88 -1.25 -9.57 -4.87
N ASP A 89 -0.44 -10.12 -5.77
CA ASP A 89 0.50 -9.39 -6.59
C ASP A 89 -0.22 -8.51 -7.64
N ASP A 90 -1.26 -9.03 -8.31
CA ASP A 90 -2.12 -8.28 -9.24
C ASP A 90 -2.75 -7.05 -8.57
N PHE A 91 -3.28 -7.22 -7.35
CA PHE A 91 -3.84 -6.10 -6.60
C PHE A 91 -2.76 -5.08 -6.20
N CYS A 92 -1.60 -5.57 -5.76
CA CYS A 92 -0.49 -4.72 -5.37
C CYS A 92 -0.05 -3.84 -6.55
N GLU A 93 0.13 -4.45 -7.73
CA GLU A 93 0.47 -3.77 -8.99
C GLU A 93 -0.58 -2.70 -9.34
N ALA A 94 -1.86 -3.07 -9.36
CA ALA A 94 -2.94 -2.13 -9.69
C ALA A 94 -3.03 -0.95 -8.71
N PHE A 95 -2.90 -1.22 -7.41
CA PHE A 95 -2.98 -0.20 -6.37
C PHE A 95 -1.76 0.73 -6.37
N LEU A 96 -0.56 0.20 -6.59
CA LEU A 96 0.65 1.00 -6.77
C LEU A 96 0.53 1.87 -8.03
N GLY A 97 0.03 1.32 -9.14
CA GLY A 97 -0.25 2.09 -10.36
C GLY A 97 -1.18 3.28 -10.11
N PHE A 98 -2.25 3.09 -9.34
CA PHE A 98 -3.13 4.17 -8.88
C PHE A 98 -2.38 5.23 -8.06
N LEU A 99 -1.59 4.82 -7.07
CA LEU A 99 -0.84 5.76 -6.24
C LEU A 99 0.19 6.57 -7.05
N LEU A 100 0.88 5.95 -8.00
CA LEU A 100 1.86 6.62 -8.84
C LEU A 100 1.23 7.69 -9.74
N ASN A 101 -0.03 7.52 -10.15
CA ASN A 101 -0.78 8.58 -10.85
C ASN A 101 -0.96 9.84 -10.00
N LEU A 102 -0.89 9.71 -8.67
CA LEU A 102 -1.04 10.81 -7.70
C LEU A 102 0.31 11.39 -7.24
N ALA A 103 1.44 10.77 -7.60
CA ALA A 103 2.76 11.17 -7.11
C ALA A 103 3.20 12.57 -7.58
N ALA A 104 2.63 13.06 -8.68
CA ALA A 104 2.87 14.39 -9.24
C ALA A 104 1.78 15.42 -8.84
N ALA A 105 0.90 15.10 -7.89
CA ALA A 105 -0.16 16.01 -7.45
C ALA A 105 0.40 17.37 -6.99
N LYS A 106 -0.36 18.45 -7.26
CA LYS A 106 0.00 19.81 -6.81
C LYS A 106 0.09 19.87 -5.28
N ASP A 107 -0.78 19.14 -4.60
CA ASP A 107 -0.88 19.10 -3.15
C ASP A 107 0.30 18.35 -2.51
N LYS A 108 0.93 18.97 -1.51
CA LYS A 108 2.11 18.43 -0.82
C LYS A 108 1.78 17.23 0.07
N ALA A 109 0.58 17.17 0.65
CA ALA A 109 0.14 16.06 1.48
C ALA A 109 0.03 14.79 0.63
N VAL A 110 -0.59 14.92 -0.54
CA VAL A 110 -0.76 13.80 -1.48
C VAL A 110 0.60 13.26 -1.90
N ARG A 111 1.53 14.12 -2.34
CA ARG A 111 2.88 13.66 -2.71
C ARG A 111 3.60 12.97 -1.55
N PHE A 112 3.50 13.52 -0.34
CA PHE A 112 4.09 12.92 0.85
C PHE A 112 3.51 11.53 1.16
N ARG A 113 2.19 11.41 1.21
CA ARG A 113 1.49 10.17 1.55
C ARG A 113 1.67 9.10 0.49
N VAL A 114 1.63 9.46 -0.79
CA VAL A 114 1.94 8.55 -1.90
C VAL A 114 3.36 8.01 -1.76
N CYS A 115 4.36 8.89 -1.58
CA CYS A 115 5.75 8.45 -1.41
C CYS A 115 5.91 7.57 -0.16
N GLN A 116 5.24 7.91 0.94
CA GLN A 116 5.29 7.13 2.18
C GLN A 116 4.72 5.73 1.99
N ILE A 117 3.58 5.59 1.32
CA ILE A 117 2.93 4.29 1.08
C ILE A 117 3.75 3.48 0.09
N VAL A 118 4.12 4.04 -1.06
CA VAL A 118 4.90 3.31 -2.09
C VAL A 118 6.25 2.85 -1.54
N ALA A 119 6.99 3.70 -0.83
CA ALA A 119 8.23 3.30 -0.17
C ALA A 119 7.99 2.23 0.90
N GLY A 120 6.88 2.31 1.62
CA GLY A 120 6.50 1.31 2.62
C GLY A 120 6.22 -0.06 1.99
N VAL A 121 5.39 -0.10 0.95
CA VAL A 121 5.02 -1.34 0.24
C VAL A 121 6.26 -1.99 -0.35
N LEU A 122 7.11 -1.22 -1.05
CA LEU A 122 8.34 -1.74 -1.66
C LEU A 122 9.30 -2.37 -0.65
N ASN A 123 9.35 -1.87 0.59
CA ASN A 123 10.17 -2.47 1.65
C ASN A 123 9.49 -3.68 2.33
N ALA A 124 8.19 -3.88 2.10
CA ALA A 124 7.40 -4.96 2.68
C ALA A 124 7.09 -6.09 1.68
N LEU A 125 7.31 -5.88 0.39
CA LEU A 125 7.15 -6.89 -0.65
C LEU A 125 8.02 -8.12 -0.35
N ALA A 126 7.48 -9.28 -0.68
CA ALA A 126 8.24 -10.52 -0.66
C ALA A 126 9.24 -10.54 -1.83
N VAL A 127 10.30 -11.33 -1.68
CA VAL A 127 11.39 -11.43 -2.68
C VAL A 127 10.89 -12.05 -4.00
N ASP A 128 9.88 -12.91 -3.89
CA ASP A 128 9.20 -13.63 -4.96
C ASP A 128 7.85 -13.00 -5.31
N ALA A 129 7.64 -11.70 -5.04
CA ALA A 129 6.46 -10.98 -5.52
C ALA A 129 6.58 -10.71 -7.02
N GLU A 130 5.55 -11.05 -7.78
CA GLU A 130 5.51 -10.86 -9.23
C GLU A 130 4.93 -9.47 -9.55
N ILE A 131 5.81 -8.47 -9.64
CA ILE A 131 5.45 -7.11 -10.07
C ILE A 131 6.18 -6.82 -11.39
N SER A 132 5.48 -6.23 -12.36
CA SER A 132 6.06 -5.95 -13.69
C SER A 132 7.29 -5.04 -13.62
N ASP A 133 8.27 -5.29 -14.49
CA ASP A 133 9.47 -4.46 -14.64
C ASP A 133 9.10 -3.00 -14.96
N GLU A 134 8.08 -2.81 -15.81
CA GLU A 134 7.56 -1.48 -16.18
C GLU A 134 7.06 -0.70 -14.96
N LEU A 135 6.34 -1.35 -14.04
CA LEU A 135 5.89 -0.70 -12.82
C LEU A 135 7.06 -0.43 -11.86
N TYR A 136 8.03 -1.34 -11.78
CA TYR A 136 9.25 -1.13 -10.99
C TYR A 136 10.06 0.07 -11.45
N GLU A 137 10.33 0.19 -12.75
CA GLU A 137 11.02 1.33 -13.35
C GLU A 137 10.25 2.63 -13.06
N ARG A 138 8.94 2.62 -13.28
CA ARG A 138 8.08 3.78 -12.99
C ARG A 138 8.14 4.20 -11.51
N MET A 139 8.16 3.25 -10.58
CA MET A 139 8.31 3.54 -9.16
C MET A 139 9.67 4.15 -8.84
N GLU A 140 10.75 3.65 -9.45
CA GLU A 140 12.10 4.19 -9.28
C GLU A 140 12.19 5.62 -9.80
N ASP A 141 11.71 5.88 -11.01
CA ASP A 141 11.68 7.22 -11.62
C ASP A 141 10.94 8.23 -10.74
N VAL A 142 9.75 7.85 -10.25
CA VAL A 142 8.98 8.69 -9.34
C VAL A 142 9.78 8.97 -8.06
N MET A 143 10.40 7.97 -7.45
CA MET A 143 11.18 8.18 -6.22
C MET A 143 12.41 9.07 -6.48
N LEU A 144 13.11 8.88 -7.59
CA LEU A 144 14.24 9.72 -8.00
C LEU A 144 13.83 11.17 -8.23
N GLU A 145 12.68 11.41 -8.88
CA GLU A 145 12.12 12.76 -9.04
C GLU A 145 11.78 13.39 -7.68
N ARG A 146 11.22 12.59 -6.76
CA ARG A 146 10.81 13.04 -5.41
C ARG A 146 11.97 13.30 -4.46
N LEU A 147 13.20 12.85 -4.76
CA LEU A 147 14.40 13.32 -4.06
C LEU A 147 14.63 14.83 -4.19
N ARG A 148 14.06 15.47 -5.22
CA ARG A 148 14.18 16.92 -5.46
C ARG A 148 12.92 17.70 -5.09
N ASP A 149 11.97 17.08 -4.38
CA ASP A 149 10.73 17.76 -3.98
C ASP A 149 11.02 18.98 -3.09
N LYS A 150 10.21 20.04 -3.24
CA LYS A 150 10.28 21.25 -2.39
C LYS A 150 10.13 20.92 -0.91
N MET A 151 9.29 19.93 -0.59
CA MET A 151 8.95 19.56 0.78
C MET A 151 9.95 18.54 1.35
N PRO A 152 10.64 18.86 2.47
CA PRO A 152 11.64 17.96 3.06
C PRO A 152 11.10 16.57 3.41
N LEU A 153 9.85 16.49 3.88
CA LEU A 153 9.23 15.22 4.24
C LEU A 153 8.99 14.31 3.04
N VAL A 154 8.71 14.87 1.86
CA VAL A 154 8.58 14.08 0.62
C VAL A 154 9.95 13.51 0.23
N ARG A 155 11.00 14.34 0.24
CA ARG A 155 12.38 13.91 -0.03
C ARG A 155 12.83 12.79 0.91
N ALA A 156 12.46 12.88 2.19
CA ALA A 156 12.81 11.85 3.18
C ALA A 156 12.20 10.47 2.86
N GLN A 157 10.97 10.42 2.34
CA GLN A 157 10.35 9.15 1.94
C GLN A 157 10.97 8.59 0.66
N ALA A 158 11.25 9.45 -0.32
CA ALA A 158 11.98 9.07 -1.52
C ALA A 158 13.37 8.49 -1.19
N ALA A 159 14.13 9.17 -0.33
CA ALA A 159 15.44 8.70 0.11
C ALA A 159 15.38 7.35 0.82
N ARG A 160 14.35 7.10 1.65
CA ARG A 160 14.15 5.80 2.32
C ARG A 160 14.10 4.64 1.34
N ARG A 161 13.45 4.81 0.18
CA ARG A 161 13.35 3.77 -0.86
C ARG A 161 14.62 3.63 -1.69
N VAL A 162 15.25 4.74 -2.07
CA VAL A 162 16.47 4.70 -2.90
C VAL A 162 17.63 4.07 -2.11
N LEU A 163 17.75 4.41 -0.82
CA LEU A 163 18.78 3.83 0.06
C LEU A 163 18.56 2.34 0.33
N SER A 164 17.32 1.85 0.40
CA SER A 164 17.08 0.41 0.54
C SER A 164 17.47 -0.38 -0.70
N HIS A 165 17.42 0.23 -1.89
CA HIS A 165 17.94 -0.36 -3.13
C HIS A 165 19.47 -0.32 -3.24
N ALA A 166 20.09 0.69 -2.64
CA ALA A 166 21.54 0.90 -2.66
C ALA A 166 22.29 0.09 -1.59
N GLY A 167 21.59 -0.74 -0.81
CA GLY A 167 22.23 -1.82 -0.04
C GLY A 167 23.06 -2.71 -0.98
N PRO A 168 24.11 -3.39 -0.47
CA PRO A 168 25.11 -4.01 -1.34
C PRO A 168 24.42 -4.92 -2.34
N ARG A 169 24.45 -4.52 -3.63
CA ARG A 169 24.31 -5.46 -4.73
C ARG A 169 25.43 -6.46 -4.47
N THR A 170 25.10 -7.63 -3.94
CA THR A 170 26.04 -8.72 -3.89
C THR A 170 26.49 -8.92 -5.32
N THR A 171 27.69 -8.45 -5.61
CA THR A 171 28.49 -8.87 -6.75
C THR A 171 28.79 -10.35 -6.52
N ALA A 172 27.79 -11.19 -6.75
CA ALA A 172 27.99 -12.61 -7.01
C ALA A 172 28.34 -12.72 -8.50
N SER A 173 29.49 -12.17 -8.87
CA SER A 173 30.26 -12.60 -10.05
C SER A 173 31.74 -12.32 -9.77
N ALA A 174 32.56 -13.34 -10.02
CA ALA A 174 34.01 -13.45 -9.79
C ALA A 174 34.39 -13.55 -8.30
N TRP A 175 34.83 -14.69 -7.75
CA TRP A 175 35.61 -15.82 -8.27
C TRP A 175 35.20 -17.14 -7.60
#